data_AF-A0A382HEC9-F1
#
_entry.id   AF-A0A382HEC9-F1
#
_cell.length_a   1.000
_cell.length_b   1.000
_cell.length_c   1.000
_cell.angle_alpha   90.00
_cell.angle_beta   90.00
_cell.angle_gamma   90.00
#
_symmetry.space_group_name_H-M   'P 1'
#
loop_
_entity.id
_entity.type
_entity.pdbx_description
1 polymer ?
#
loop_
_entity_poly.entity_id
_entity_poly.type
_entity_poly.pdbx_seq_one_letter_code
_entity_poly.pdbx_strand_id
1 'polypeptide(L)'
;MFETTEVVAAEGALDSIFKEKASVVSFVKERYKRSEDARHADEQRWLRAYRNYRGLYGSDVQFTDAEKSRIFVKVTKTKTLAAYGQIVDVLFGNNKFPLSVNPTVLPDGVAESVHINIDPRAEAATSAISAAMGSPEPRPYLIDGDTELKPGETLIDLQARLGGMDKKLEPVSEKIIEGDGTTATTVTFHPAMVAAKKMEKKIHDQLQESGATTHLRSMAFEMALLGTGVMKGAFAV
;
A
#
# COMPACT_ATOMS: atom_id res chain seq x y z
N MET A 1 4.20 10.11 27.08
CA MET A 1 5.19 9.02 26.92
C MET A 1 4.39 7.73 26.91
N PHE A 2 4.22 7.09 25.75
CA PHE A 2 3.48 5.83 25.69
C PHE A 2 4.40 4.74 26.25
N GLU A 3 4.05 4.17 27.40
CA GLU A 3 4.72 2.97 27.92
C GLU A 3 4.42 1.83 26.95
N THR A 4 5.39 1.49 26.10
CA THR A 4 5.35 0.25 25.34
C THR A 4 5.61 -0.90 26.30
N THR A 5 4.56 -1.40 26.95
CA THR A 5 4.63 -2.70 27.64
C THR A 5 4.98 -3.76 26.61
N GLU A 6 5.99 -4.58 26.90
CA GLU A 6 6.39 -5.73 26.07
C GLU A 6 5.15 -6.51 25.63
N VAL A 7 5.01 -6.69 24.32
CA VAL A 7 3.95 -7.50 23.73
C VAL A 7 4.34 -8.95 23.96
N VAL A 8 3.87 -9.53 25.07
CA VAL A 8 4.01 -10.96 25.33
C VAL A 8 2.85 -11.67 24.65
N ALA A 9 3.14 -12.28 23.49
CA ALA A 9 2.23 -13.21 22.85
C ALA A 9 2.31 -14.54 23.61
N ALA A 10 1.19 -15.00 24.16
CA ALA A 10 1.12 -16.29 24.80
C ALA A 10 1.04 -17.39 23.73
N GLU A 11 2.13 -18.14 23.56
CA GLU A 11 2.24 -19.18 22.52
C GLU A 11 1.78 -20.58 23.01
N GLY A 12 1.52 -20.79 24.31
CA GLY A 12 1.10 -22.11 24.80
C GLY A 12 0.59 -22.18 26.24
N ALA A 13 -0.12 -23.29 26.54
CA ALA A 13 -0.79 -23.57 27.82
C ALA A 13 0.14 -23.82 29.03
N LEU A 14 1.46 -23.87 28.80
CA LEU A 14 2.48 -24.08 29.84
C LEU A 14 3.18 -22.79 30.28
N ASP A 15 2.83 -21.65 29.69
CA ASP A 15 3.40 -20.38 30.11
C ASP A 15 2.97 -20.08 31.56
N SER A 16 3.90 -19.57 32.38
CA SER A 16 3.73 -19.44 33.85
C SER A 16 2.52 -18.59 34.30
N ILE A 17 1.91 -17.88 33.35
CA ILE A 17 0.70 -17.08 33.47
C ILE A 17 -0.58 -17.95 33.56
N PHE A 18 -0.57 -19.20 33.08
CA PHE A 18 -1.78 -20.04 32.83
C PHE A 18 -2.11 -21.11 33.88
N LYS A 19 -1.84 -20.90 35.18
CA LYS A 19 -2.16 -21.94 36.17
C LYS A 19 -3.67 -22.15 36.41
N GLU A 20 -4.54 -21.17 36.12
CA GLU A 20 -6.00 -21.33 36.25
C GLU A 20 -6.77 -20.51 35.20
N LYS A 21 -7.83 -21.05 34.59
CA LYS A 21 -8.69 -20.33 33.62
C LYS A 21 -9.25 -19.00 34.19
N ALA A 22 -9.42 -18.92 35.51
CA ALA A 22 -9.83 -17.70 36.21
C ALA A 22 -8.80 -16.56 36.08
N SER A 23 -7.50 -16.88 36.04
CA SER A 23 -6.42 -15.90 35.88
C SER A 23 -6.48 -15.19 34.53
N VAL A 24 -6.79 -15.91 33.44
CA VAL A 24 -6.92 -15.35 32.09
C VAL A 24 -8.08 -14.36 32.01
N VAL A 25 -9.23 -14.72 32.61
CA VAL A 25 -10.40 -13.83 32.65
C VAL A 25 -10.09 -12.57 33.44
N SER A 26 -9.37 -12.69 34.57
CA SER A 26 -8.97 -11.53 35.36
C SER A 26 -7.99 -10.61 34.60
N PHE A 27 -7.01 -11.18 33.89
CA PHE A 27 -6.05 -10.44 33.07
C PHE A 27 -6.73 -9.69 31.93
N VAL A 28 -7.64 -10.34 31.19
CA VAL A 28 -8.39 -9.69 30.10
C VAL A 28 -9.29 -8.59 30.65
N LYS A 29 -9.97 -8.81 31.77
CA LYS A 29 -10.81 -7.78 32.41
C LYS A 29 -10.00 -6.58 32.89
N GLU A 30 -8.83 -6.81 33.47
CA GLU A 30 -7.94 -5.73 33.90
C GLU A 30 -7.44 -4.90 32.70
N ARG A 31 -6.99 -5.57 31.63
CA ARG A 31 -6.55 -4.89 30.40
C ARG A 31 -7.68 -4.12 29.72
N TYR A 32 -8.88 -4.72 29.67
CA TYR A 32 -10.07 -4.06 29.15
C TYR A 32 -10.40 -2.82 29.97
N LYS A 33 -10.48 -2.94 31.31
CA LYS A 33 -10.80 -1.83 32.20
C LYS A 33 -9.76 -0.70 32.12
N ARG A 34 -8.47 -1.03 32.08
CA ARG A 34 -7.40 -0.03 31.87
C ARG A 34 -7.57 0.72 30.55
N SER A 35 -7.95 0.00 29.49
CA SER A 35 -8.17 0.59 28.17
C SER A 35 -9.45 1.44 28.13
N GLU A 36 -10.50 0.99 28.82
CA GLU A 36 -11.77 1.72 29.00
C GLU A 36 -11.55 3.02 29.77
N ASP A 37 -10.87 2.96 30.91
CA ASP A 37 -10.57 4.12 31.76
C ASP A 37 -9.75 5.17 30.99
N ALA A 38 -8.75 4.72 30.21
CA ALA A 38 -7.96 5.61 29.35
C ALA A 38 -8.80 6.26 28.23
N ARG A 39 -9.73 5.50 27.62
CA ARG A 39 -10.60 5.98 26.53
C ARG A 39 -11.71 6.90 27.03
N HIS A 40 -12.11 6.81 28.30
CA HIS A 40 -13.24 7.53 28.84
C HIS A 40 -13.12 9.06 28.68
N ALA A 41 -11.91 9.62 28.84
CA ALA A 41 -11.66 11.04 28.63
C ALA A 41 -11.88 11.46 27.16
N ASP A 42 -11.45 10.65 26.20
CA ASP A 42 -11.67 10.88 24.78
C ASP A 42 -13.15 10.74 24.40
N GLU A 43 -13.87 9.76 24.96
CA GLU A 43 -15.31 9.60 24.74
C GLU A 43 -16.12 10.81 25.21
N GLN A 44 -15.80 11.36 26.38
CA GLN A 44 -16.44 12.58 26.83
C GLN A 44 -16.17 13.76 25.88
N ARG A 45 -14.95 13.86 25.33
CA ARG A 45 -14.62 14.86 24.31
C ARG A 45 -15.43 14.63 23.04
N TRP A 46 -15.53 13.40 22.57
CA TRP A 46 -16.32 13.02 21.39
C TRP A 46 -17.80 13.35 21.54
N LEU A 47 -18.40 13.03 22.69
CA LEU A 47 -19.80 13.34 22.98
C LEU A 47 -20.06 14.85 22.98
N ARG A 48 -19.15 15.65 23.56
CA ARG A 48 -19.23 17.12 23.53
C ARG A 48 -19.12 17.64 22.09
N ALA A 49 -18.16 17.15 21.31
CA ALA A 49 -17.98 17.53 19.91
C ALA A 49 -19.22 17.19 19.06
N TYR A 50 -19.80 16.01 19.25
CA TYR A 50 -21.01 15.58 18.55
C TYR A 50 -22.22 16.46 18.89
N ARG A 51 -22.41 16.77 20.19
CA ARG A 51 -23.46 17.70 20.66
C ARG A 51 -23.29 19.09 20.04
N ASN A 52 -22.07 19.62 20.03
CA ASN A 52 -21.73 20.90 19.42
C ASN A 52 -21.97 20.91 17.90
N TYR A 53 -21.68 19.82 17.20
CA TYR A 53 -21.97 19.67 15.77
C TYR A 53 -23.47 19.65 15.48
N ARG A 54 -24.26 18.98 16.33
CA ARG A 54 -25.73 18.97 16.24
C ARG A 54 -26.37 20.30 16.67
N GLY A 55 -25.65 21.12 17.43
CA GLY A 55 -26.15 22.35 18.03
C GLY A 55 -27.03 22.10 19.26
N LEU A 56 -26.83 20.95 19.93
CA LEU A 56 -27.46 20.62 21.20
C LEU A 56 -26.53 21.12 22.32
N TYR A 57 -26.78 22.32 22.82
CA TYR A 57 -26.01 22.84 23.94
C TYR A 57 -26.52 22.23 25.26
N GLY A 58 -25.60 21.91 26.16
CA GLY A 58 -25.95 21.40 27.49
C GLY A 58 -26.59 22.48 28.37
N SER A 59 -27.10 22.08 29.53
CA SER A 59 -27.63 22.99 30.55
C SER A 59 -26.62 24.04 31.05
N ASP A 60 -25.33 23.81 30.81
CA ASP A 60 -24.25 24.72 31.19
C ASP A 60 -24.21 25.99 30.33
N VAL A 61 -24.84 25.95 29.15
CA VAL A 61 -25.04 27.12 28.29
C VAL A 61 -26.46 27.64 28.52
N GLN A 62 -26.71 28.21 29.71
CA GLN A 62 -27.98 28.88 29.99
C GLN A 62 -28.00 30.24 29.29
N PHE A 63 -28.97 30.42 28.39
CA PHE A 63 -29.16 31.70 27.72
C PHE A 63 -29.83 32.69 28.67
N THR A 64 -29.29 33.89 28.75
CA THR A 64 -29.99 35.02 29.39
C THR A 64 -31.15 35.46 28.50
N ASP A 65 -32.19 36.06 29.10
CA ASP A 65 -33.42 36.46 28.36
C ASP A 65 -33.14 37.40 27.17
N ALA A 66 -32.05 38.17 27.23
CA ALA A 66 -31.59 39.05 26.15
C ALA A 66 -31.06 38.30 24.91
N GLU A 67 -30.68 37.02 25.04
CA GLU A 67 -30.07 36.23 23.96
C GLU A 67 -31.06 35.32 23.23
N LYS A 68 -32.32 35.24 23.71
CA LYS A 68 -33.39 34.42 23.13
C LYS A 68 -33.78 34.81 21.70
N SER A 69 -33.47 36.04 21.27
CA SER A 69 -33.90 36.58 19.97
C SER A 69 -32.84 36.53 18.85
N ARG A 70 -31.65 35.94 19.09
CA ARG A 70 -30.60 35.84 18.04
C ARG A 70 -30.76 34.57 17.20
N ILE A 71 -30.59 34.71 15.88
CA ILE A 71 -30.53 33.57 14.95
C ILE A 71 -29.19 32.85 15.16
N PHE A 72 -29.24 31.64 15.69
CA PHE A 72 -28.03 30.84 15.90
C PHE A 72 -27.61 30.11 14.63
N VAL A 73 -26.51 30.56 14.03
CA VAL A 73 -25.87 29.84 12.91
C VAL A 73 -25.03 28.70 13.47
N LYS A 74 -25.21 27.48 12.95
CA LYS A 74 -24.43 26.30 13.34
C LYS A 74 -23.02 26.34 12.72
N VAL A 75 -22.17 27.23 13.24
CA VAL A 75 -20.79 27.48 12.73
C VAL A 75 -19.91 26.22 12.84
N THR A 76 -20.10 25.41 13.89
CA THR A 76 -19.40 24.14 14.06
C THR A 76 -19.67 23.19 12.90
N LYS A 77 -20.94 23.00 12.53
CA LYS A 77 -21.34 22.14 11.41
C LYS A 77 -20.75 22.60 10.08
N THR A 78 -20.77 23.90 9.80
CA THR A 78 -20.23 24.44 8.54
C THR A 78 -18.72 24.28 8.48
N LYS A 79 -18.00 24.56 9.57
CA LYS A 79 -16.54 24.38 9.65
C LYS A 79 -16.10 22.92 9.51
N THR A 80 -16.79 21.98 10.16
CA THR A 80 -16.47 20.55 10.03
C THR A 80 -16.73 20.02 8.63
N LEU A 81 -17.80 20.47 7.96
CA LEU A 81 -18.09 20.08 6.58
C LEU A 81 -17.09 20.69 5.59
N ALA A 82 -16.66 21.93 5.82
CA ALA A 82 -15.63 22.57 5.01
C ALA A 82 -14.27 21.86 5.14
N ALA A 83 -13.86 21.53 6.38
CA ALA A 83 -12.63 20.78 6.63
C ALA A 83 -12.68 19.37 6.01
N TYR A 84 -13.81 18.67 6.18
CA TYR A 84 -14.04 17.38 5.53
C TYR A 84 -13.95 17.48 3.99
N GLY A 85 -14.58 18.48 3.38
CA GLY A 85 -14.51 18.72 1.95
C GLY A 85 -13.07 18.89 1.47
N GLN A 86 -12.28 19.74 2.13
CA GLN A 86 -10.87 19.97 1.79
C GLN A 86 -10.03 18.70 1.90
N ILE A 87 -10.22 17.89 2.95
CA ILE A 87 -9.49 16.62 3.12
C ILE A 87 -9.84 15.65 2.00
N VAL A 88 -11.12 15.53 1.66
CA VAL A 88 -11.58 14.63 0.59
C VAL A 88 -11.09 15.09 -0.78
N ASP A 89 -11.11 16.39 -1.05
CA ASP A 89 -10.66 16.95 -2.32
C ASP A 89 -9.16 16.74 -2.53
N VAL A 90 -8.34 16.89 -1.49
CA VAL A 90 -6.89 16.66 -1.58
C VAL A 90 -6.56 15.17 -1.73
N LEU A 91 -7.22 14.28 -0.98
CA LEU A 91 -6.90 12.85 -0.98
C LEU A 91 -7.57 12.07 -2.12
N PHE A 92 -8.75 12.48 -2.57
CA PHE A 92 -9.57 11.75 -3.54
C PHE A 92 -10.03 12.60 -4.74
N GLY A 93 -9.36 13.73 -4.99
CA GLY A 93 -9.78 14.71 -6.01
C GLY A 93 -9.83 14.18 -7.45
N ASN A 94 -9.17 13.07 -7.78
CA ASN A 94 -9.10 12.56 -9.14
C ASN A 94 -9.97 11.33 -9.43
N ASN A 95 -10.97 11.01 -8.58
CA ASN A 95 -11.84 9.82 -8.68
C ASN A 95 -11.13 8.44 -8.74
N LYS A 96 -9.80 8.40 -8.86
CA LYS A 96 -8.93 7.22 -8.76
C LYS A 96 -8.26 7.23 -7.38
N PHE A 97 -8.08 6.05 -6.82
CA PHE A 97 -7.34 5.86 -5.59
C PHE A 97 -5.86 6.30 -5.78
N PRO A 98 -5.28 7.11 -4.89
CA PRO A 98 -3.94 7.69 -5.08
C PRO A 98 -2.82 6.69 -4.72
N LEU A 99 -2.75 5.57 -5.43
CA LEU A 99 -1.70 4.56 -5.27
C LEU A 99 -0.97 4.33 -6.60
N SER A 100 0.35 4.23 -6.54
CA SER A 100 1.19 3.77 -7.65
C SER A 100 2.20 2.76 -7.12
N VAL A 101 2.49 1.73 -7.93
CA VAL A 101 3.47 0.70 -7.59
C VAL A 101 4.65 0.82 -8.54
N ASN A 102 5.83 1.10 -8.00
CA ASN A 102 7.07 1.17 -8.76
C ASN A 102 7.80 -0.18 -8.70
N PRO A 103 8.48 -0.61 -9.77
CA PRO A 103 9.30 -1.81 -9.73
C PRO A 103 10.48 -1.62 -8.77
N THR A 104 10.79 -2.66 -8.01
CA THR A 104 11.99 -2.74 -7.18
C THR A 104 13.19 -3.14 -8.03
N VAL A 105 14.35 -2.53 -7.78
CA VAL A 105 15.54 -2.67 -8.62
C VAL A 105 16.36 -3.94 -8.30
N LEU A 106 16.09 -4.65 -7.20
CA LEU A 106 16.79 -5.87 -6.72
C LEU A 106 15.86 -6.68 -5.78
N PRO A 107 15.89 -8.03 -5.64
CA PRO A 107 16.42 -9.10 -6.49
C PRO A 107 15.32 -10.19 -6.71
N ASP A 108 14.17 -9.87 -7.32
CA ASP A 108 13.17 -10.90 -7.68
C ASP A 108 13.64 -11.79 -8.85
N GLY A 109 14.93 -11.69 -9.20
CA GLY A 109 15.51 -12.34 -10.35
C GLY A 109 14.85 -11.92 -11.64
N VAL A 110 14.20 -10.75 -11.76
CA VAL A 110 13.57 -10.24 -13.00
C VAL A 110 14.46 -9.19 -13.67
N ALA A 111 14.78 -9.35 -14.95
CA ALA A 111 15.57 -8.36 -15.69
C ALA A 111 14.82 -7.02 -15.81
N GLU A 112 15.51 -5.91 -15.53
CA GLU A 112 14.94 -4.54 -15.58
C GLU A 112 14.55 -4.15 -17.01
N SER A 113 15.38 -4.55 -17.97
CA SER A 113 15.11 -4.38 -19.39
C SER A 113 15.68 -5.51 -20.23
N VAL A 114 14.95 -5.83 -21.28
CA VAL A 114 15.25 -6.87 -22.26
C VAL A 114 15.05 -6.25 -23.63
N HIS A 115 16.00 -6.35 -24.54
CA HIS A 115 15.84 -5.81 -25.89
C HIS A 115 15.90 -6.87 -26.97
N ILE A 116 15.25 -6.58 -28.09
CA ILE A 116 15.28 -7.38 -29.32
C ILE A 116 15.87 -6.50 -30.44
N ASN A 117 16.91 -7.01 -31.09
CA ASN A 117 17.48 -6.41 -32.29
C ASN A 117 16.73 -6.91 -33.53
N ILE A 118 16.15 -6.00 -34.30
CA ILE A 118 15.35 -6.34 -35.50
C ILE A 118 16.24 -6.41 -36.76
N ASP A 119 17.44 -5.81 -36.73
CA ASP A 119 18.37 -5.79 -37.86
C ASP A 119 19.44 -6.89 -37.79
N PRO A 120 19.56 -7.78 -38.81
CA PRO A 120 20.59 -8.84 -38.84
C PRO A 120 22.03 -8.29 -38.98
N ARG A 121 22.19 -6.99 -39.31
CA ARG A 121 23.49 -6.30 -39.36
C ARG A 121 23.90 -5.68 -38.02
N ALA A 122 22.95 -5.51 -37.09
CA ALA A 122 23.20 -4.99 -35.76
C ALA A 122 23.75 -6.08 -34.82
N GLU A 123 23.40 -7.35 -35.03
CA GLU A 123 23.96 -8.49 -34.30
C GLU A 123 25.48 -8.61 -34.53
N ALA A 124 25.94 -8.46 -35.78
CA ALA A 124 27.35 -8.49 -36.15
C ALA A 124 28.15 -7.23 -35.72
N ALA A 125 27.48 -6.09 -35.59
CA ALA A 125 28.11 -4.87 -35.10
C ALA A 125 28.26 -4.89 -33.56
N THR A 126 27.27 -5.47 -32.87
CA THR A 126 27.30 -5.60 -31.40
C THR A 126 28.40 -6.57 -30.97
N SER A 127 28.59 -7.70 -31.67
CA SER A 127 29.70 -8.63 -31.39
C SER A 127 31.09 -8.03 -31.66
N ALA A 128 31.22 -7.18 -32.68
CA ALA A 128 32.46 -6.46 -32.95
C ALA A 128 32.76 -5.37 -31.90
N ILE A 129 31.72 -4.71 -31.34
CA ILE A 129 31.86 -3.69 -30.30
C ILE A 129 32.13 -4.33 -28.92
N SER A 130 31.50 -5.46 -28.58
CA SER A 130 31.79 -6.20 -27.34
C SER A 130 33.21 -6.76 -27.34
N ALA A 131 33.70 -7.25 -28.49
CA ALA A 131 35.09 -7.69 -28.66
C ALA A 131 36.11 -6.54 -28.49
N ALA A 132 35.72 -5.30 -28.82
CA ALA A 132 36.58 -4.12 -28.67
C ALA A 132 36.54 -3.46 -27.28
N MET A 133 35.41 -3.56 -26.56
CA MET A 133 35.18 -2.89 -25.27
C MET A 133 35.40 -3.77 -24.04
N GLY A 134 35.65 -5.07 -24.22
CA GLY A 134 35.86 -6.01 -23.09
C GLY A 134 34.60 -6.28 -22.26
N SER A 135 33.43 -5.81 -22.71
CA SER A 135 32.14 -6.12 -22.12
C SER A 135 31.69 -7.52 -22.58
N PRO A 136 31.20 -8.38 -21.68
CA PRO A 136 30.77 -9.73 -22.05
C PRO A 136 29.67 -9.66 -23.12
N GLU A 137 29.76 -10.54 -24.13
CA GLU A 137 28.80 -10.59 -25.22
C GLU A 137 27.38 -10.78 -24.70
N PRO A 138 26.38 -10.12 -25.31
CA PRO A 138 24.99 -10.33 -24.94
C PRO A 138 24.54 -11.74 -25.35
N ARG A 139 24.44 -12.64 -24.37
CA ARG A 139 24.09 -14.05 -24.61
C ARG A 139 22.57 -14.27 -24.60
N PRO A 140 22.03 -15.09 -25.51
CA PRO A 140 20.61 -15.42 -25.57
C PRO A 140 20.16 -16.19 -24.32
N TYR A 141 18.90 -16.01 -23.96
CA TYR A 141 18.30 -16.54 -22.73
C TYR A 141 18.08 -18.06 -22.68
N LEU A 142 18.29 -18.78 -23.79
CA LEU A 142 18.13 -20.23 -23.78
C LEU A 142 19.24 -20.91 -22.98
N ILE A 143 18.88 -22.02 -22.33
CA ILE A 143 19.78 -23.00 -21.74
C ILE A 143 20.48 -23.73 -22.89
N ASP A 144 21.36 -23.02 -23.60
CA ASP A 144 22.10 -23.55 -24.73
C ASP A 144 23.58 -23.66 -24.33
N GLY A 145 23.85 -24.39 -23.24
CA GLY A 145 25.20 -24.76 -22.77
C GLY A 145 26.13 -23.62 -22.31
N ASP A 146 25.91 -22.38 -22.76
CA ASP A 146 26.80 -21.21 -22.66
C ASP A 146 26.22 -20.08 -21.78
N THR A 147 25.00 -20.24 -21.26
CA THR A 147 24.37 -19.34 -20.29
C THR A 147 24.86 -19.65 -18.87
N GLU A 148 25.86 -18.89 -18.41
CA GLU A 148 26.36 -18.98 -17.04
C GLU A 148 25.37 -18.35 -16.05
N LEU A 149 24.99 -19.13 -15.03
CA LEU A 149 24.22 -18.66 -13.87
C LEU A 149 25.02 -17.57 -13.14
N LYS A 150 24.37 -16.49 -12.70
CA LYS A 150 25.03 -15.51 -11.83
C LYS A 150 25.36 -16.20 -10.48
N PRO A 151 26.42 -15.80 -9.76
CA PRO A 151 26.80 -16.46 -8.51
C PRO A 151 25.63 -16.52 -7.51
N GLY A 152 25.17 -17.73 -7.19
CA GLY A 152 24.05 -17.98 -6.26
C GLY A 152 22.68 -18.26 -6.91
N GLU A 153 22.60 -18.30 -8.23
CA GLU A 153 21.33 -18.47 -8.97
C GLU A 153 21.03 -19.94 -9.31
N THR A 154 19.77 -20.35 -9.17
CA THR A 154 19.29 -21.67 -9.61
C THR A 154 18.69 -21.62 -11.03
N LEU A 155 18.56 -22.77 -11.69
CA LEU A 155 17.87 -22.87 -13.00
C LEU A 155 16.43 -22.32 -12.97
N ILE A 156 15.80 -22.35 -11.80
CA ILE A 156 14.44 -21.80 -11.57
C ILE A 156 14.48 -20.27 -11.58
N ASP A 157 15.51 -19.67 -11.00
CA ASP A 157 15.70 -18.21 -10.96
C ASP A 157 16.04 -17.65 -12.35
N LEU A 158 16.76 -18.42 -13.18
CA LEU A 158 17.02 -18.06 -14.58
C LEU A 158 15.72 -17.97 -15.39
N GLN A 159 14.79 -18.91 -15.18
CA GLN A 159 13.46 -18.88 -15.80
C GLN A 159 12.59 -17.74 -15.25
N ALA A 160 12.76 -17.36 -13.98
CA ALA A 160 12.04 -16.25 -13.36
C ALA A 160 12.42 -14.87 -13.93
N ARG A 161 13.53 -14.75 -14.66
CA ARG A 161 14.04 -13.49 -15.23
C ARG A 161 13.19 -12.83 -16.30
N LEU A 162 12.53 -13.63 -17.14
CA LEU A 162 11.58 -13.13 -18.13
C LEU A 162 10.23 -12.76 -17.47
N GLY A 163 10.00 -13.21 -16.22
CA GLY A 163 8.91 -12.82 -15.35
C GLY A 163 7.54 -13.07 -15.96
N GLY A 164 6.61 -12.11 -15.81
CA GLY A 164 5.23 -12.25 -16.30
C GLY A 164 5.06 -12.14 -17.82
N MET A 165 6.14 -12.22 -18.62
CA MET A 165 6.16 -12.03 -20.07
C MET A 165 6.61 -13.27 -20.87
N ASP A 166 6.99 -14.38 -20.21
CA ASP A 166 7.43 -15.63 -20.83
C ASP A 166 6.57 -16.06 -22.02
N LYS A 167 5.25 -16.19 -21.79
CA LYS A 167 4.27 -16.62 -22.80
C LYS A 167 4.16 -15.71 -24.03
N LYS A 168 4.56 -14.44 -23.92
CA LYS A 168 4.53 -13.48 -25.03
C LYS A 168 5.87 -13.40 -25.76
N LEU A 169 6.95 -13.81 -25.09
CA LEU A 169 8.31 -13.75 -25.59
C LEU A 169 8.83 -15.11 -26.07
N GLU A 170 8.10 -16.21 -25.84
CA GLU A 170 8.31 -17.54 -26.45
C GLU A 170 8.68 -17.50 -27.96
N PRO A 171 7.95 -16.77 -28.84
CA PRO A 171 8.26 -16.77 -30.28
C PRO A 171 9.54 -15.99 -30.66
N VAL A 172 10.13 -15.24 -29.74
CA VAL A 172 11.34 -14.43 -29.99
C VAL A 172 12.43 -14.71 -28.95
N SER A 173 12.31 -15.82 -28.23
CA SER A 173 13.18 -16.22 -27.12
C SER A 173 14.66 -16.31 -27.50
N GLU A 174 14.96 -16.64 -28.76
CA GLU A 174 16.31 -16.75 -29.31
C GLU A 174 17.03 -15.41 -29.49
N LYS A 175 16.31 -14.27 -29.57
CA LYS A 175 16.89 -12.95 -29.86
C LYS A 175 16.84 -11.97 -28.67
N ILE A 176 16.53 -12.49 -27.50
CA ILE A 176 16.35 -11.73 -26.26
C ILE A 176 17.71 -11.51 -25.62
N ILE A 177 18.08 -10.24 -25.48
CA ILE A 177 19.31 -9.80 -24.85
C ILE A 177 18.97 -9.01 -23.57
N GLU A 178 19.68 -9.28 -22.46
CA GLU A 178 19.59 -8.50 -21.22
C GLU A 178 20.16 -7.07 -21.43
N GLY A 179 19.44 -6.05 -20.98
CA GLY A 179 19.88 -4.65 -20.97
C GLY A 179 19.10 -3.73 -21.91
N ASP A 180 19.41 -2.44 -21.84
CA ASP A 180 18.78 -1.42 -22.69
C ASP A 180 19.36 -1.43 -24.10
N GLY A 181 18.46 -1.46 -25.09
CA GLY A 181 18.82 -1.30 -26.48
C GLY A 181 19.24 0.14 -26.77
N THR A 182 20.44 0.33 -27.31
CA THR A 182 21.04 1.64 -27.55
C THR A 182 20.78 2.21 -28.95
N THR A 183 20.10 1.44 -29.83
CA THR A 183 19.90 1.82 -31.24
C THR A 183 18.41 2.03 -31.55
N ALA A 184 18.10 2.94 -32.47
CA ALA A 184 16.73 3.30 -32.86
C ALA A 184 15.90 2.12 -33.45
N THR A 185 16.55 1.03 -33.87
CA THR A 185 15.91 -0.19 -34.39
C THR A 185 15.79 -1.32 -33.35
N THR A 186 16.13 -1.04 -32.09
CA THR A 186 15.99 -1.99 -30.97
C THR A 186 14.68 -1.73 -30.22
N VAL A 187 13.92 -2.80 -29.93
CA VAL A 187 12.71 -2.71 -29.10
C VAL A 187 13.07 -3.18 -27.69
N THR A 188 12.98 -2.27 -26.72
CA THR A 188 13.19 -2.58 -25.30
C THR A 188 11.87 -2.94 -24.62
N PHE A 189 11.90 -3.99 -23.81
CA PHE A 189 10.83 -4.47 -22.94
C PHE A 189 11.26 -4.29 -21.50
N HIS A 190 10.32 -3.89 -20.63
CA HIS A 190 10.55 -3.76 -19.20
C HIS A 190 9.63 -4.72 -18.43
N PRO A 191 10.03 -6.00 -18.25
CA PRO A 191 9.21 -7.01 -17.57
C PRO A 191 8.80 -6.59 -16.15
N ALA A 192 9.71 -5.98 -15.39
CA ALA A 192 9.47 -5.48 -14.05
C ALA A 192 8.36 -4.40 -14.00
N MET A 193 8.37 -3.46 -14.95
CA MET A 193 7.31 -2.43 -15.07
C MET A 193 5.94 -3.04 -15.40
N VAL A 194 5.91 -4.10 -16.21
CA VAL A 194 4.66 -4.78 -16.56
C VAL A 194 4.11 -5.57 -15.38
N ALA A 195 4.97 -6.22 -14.60
CA ALA A 195 4.58 -6.90 -13.37
C ALA A 195 4.04 -5.91 -12.32
N ALA A 196 4.74 -4.79 -12.10
CA ALA A 196 4.32 -3.72 -11.19
C ALA A 196 2.95 -3.14 -11.58
N LYS A 197 2.72 -2.85 -12.87
CA LYS A 197 1.41 -2.38 -13.36
C LYS A 197 0.30 -3.42 -13.19
N LYS A 198 0.59 -4.71 -13.37
CA LYS A 198 -0.38 -5.79 -13.11
C LYS A 198 -0.74 -5.85 -11.61
N MET A 199 0.23 -5.68 -10.72
CA MET A 199 0.00 -5.62 -9.28
C MET A 199 -0.82 -4.38 -8.89
N GLU A 200 -0.46 -3.20 -9.42
CA GLU A 200 -1.23 -1.97 -9.23
C GLU A 200 -2.69 -2.19 -9.61
N LYS A 201 -2.95 -2.81 -10.77
CA LYS A 201 -4.31 -3.11 -11.21
C LYS A 201 -5.06 -4.01 -10.23
N LYS A 202 -4.44 -5.12 -9.79
CA LYS A 202 -5.07 -6.04 -8.81
C LYS A 202 -5.46 -5.31 -7.52
N ILE A 203 -4.59 -4.45 -7.00
CA ILE A 203 -4.87 -3.69 -5.77
C ILE A 203 -6.03 -2.71 -6.01
N HIS A 204 -6.04 -2.01 -7.14
CA HIS A 204 -7.13 -1.09 -7.47
C HIS A 204 -8.47 -1.82 -7.62
N ASP A 205 -8.49 -2.99 -8.27
CA ASP A 205 -9.68 -3.81 -8.44
C ASP A 205 -10.23 -4.24 -7.06
N GLN A 206 -9.37 -4.71 -6.14
CA GLN A 206 -9.76 -5.07 -4.77
C GLN A 206 -10.27 -3.87 -3.94
N LEU A 207 -9.65 -2.69 -4.09
CA LEU A 207 -10.08 -1.48 -3.38
C LEU A 207 -11.42 -0.95 -3.90
N GLN A 208 -11.70 -1.12 -5.19
CA GLN A 208 -12.99 -0.78 -5.78
C GLN A 208 -14.09 -1.74 -5.34
N GLU A 209 -13.83 -3.04 -5.35
CA GLU A 209 -14.77 -4.08 -4.92
C GLU A 209 -15.15 -3.92 -3.44
N SER A 210 -14.16 -3.66 -2.58
CA SER A 210 -14.38 -3.44 -1.14
C SER A 210 -15.02 -2.09 -0.81
N GLY A 211 -15.27 -1.22 -1.79
CA GLY A 211 -15.86 0.10 -1.56
C GLY A 211 -15.00 1.00 -0.66
N ALA A 212 -13.67 0.81 -0.67
CA ALA A 212 -12.73 1.44 0.27
C ALA A 212 -12.83 2.98 0.28
N THR A 213 -13.08 3.60 -0.87
CA THR A 213 -13.24 5.06 -1.00
C THR A 213 -14.39 5.60 -0.17
N THR A 214 -15.52 4.89 -0.13
CA THR A 214 -16.71 5.23 0.67
C THR A 214 -16.41 5.17 2.17
N HIS A 215 -15.74 4.10 2.61
CA HIS A 215 -15.34 3.94 4.00
C HIS A 215 -14.29 4.98 4.41
N LEU A 216 -13.35 5.32 3.53
CA LEU A 216 -12.31 6.32 3.80
C LEU A 216 -12.91 7.73 3.90
N ARG A 217 -13.94 8.02 3.10
CA ARG A 217 -14.72 9.26 3.24
C ARG A 217 -15.44 9.33 4.58
N SER A 218 -16.10 8.25 5.00
CA SER A 218 -16.76 8.20 6.31
C SER A 218 -15.76 8.41 7.45
N MET A 219 -14.61 7.75 7.37
CA MET A 219 -13.52 7.91 8.34
C MET A 219 -12.97 9.35 8.35
N ALA A 220 -12.78 9.98 7.19
CA ALA A 220 -12.33 11.37 7.09
C ALA A 220 -13.31 12.34 7.76
N PHE A 221 -14.61 12.08 7.65
CA PHE A 221 -15.62 12.85 8.36
C PHE A 221 -15.53 12.64 9.88
N GLU A 222 -15.39 11.39 10.35
CA GLU A 222 -15.22 11.09 11.77
C GLU A 222 -13.95 11.72 12.35
N MET A 223 -12.85 11.72 11.61
CA MET A 223 -11.62 12.42 11.99
C MET A 223 -11.84 13.93 12.15
N ALA A 224 -12.54 14.57 11.22
CA ALA A 224 -12.85 16.00 11.29
C ALA A 224 -13.80 16.35 12.45
N LEU A 225 -14.69 15.43 12.83
CA LEU A 225 -15.70 15.64 13.87
C LEU A 225 -15.19 15.29 15.29
N LEU A 226 -14.56 14.13 15.44
CA LEU A 226 -14.18 13.53 16.72
C LEU A 226 -12.68 13.65 17.01
N GLY A 227 -11.88 13.99 16.00
CA GLY A 227 -10.42 13.97 16.06
C GLY A 227 -9.79 12.60 15.80
N THR A 228 -10.62 11.55 15.68
CA THR A 228 -10.20 10.16 15.50
C THR A 228 -11.18 9.45 14.57
N GLY A 229 -10.67 8.67 13.63
CA GLY A 229 -11.47 7.79 12.77
C GLY A 229 -10.87 6.40 12.80
N VAL A 230 -11.73 5.37 12.86
CA VAL A 230 -11.28 3.97 12.92
C VAL A 230 -11.79 3.26 11.69
N MET A 231 -10.88 2.65 10.96
CA MET A 231 -11.21 1.79 9.84
C MET A 231 -10.66 0.39 10.10
N LYS A 232 -11.53 -0.61 9.99
CA LYS A 232 -11.12 -1.99 9.88
C LYS A 232 -11.11 -2.35 8.41
N GLY A 233 -9.94 -2.70 7.88
CA GLY A 233 -9.84 -3.23 6.53
C GLY A 233 -10.57 -4.56 6.44
N ALA A 234 -11.63 -4.64 5.64
CA ALA A 234 -12.09 -5.90 5.08
C ALA A 234 -11.35 -6.09 3.76
N PHE A 235 -10.10 -6.53 3.84
CA PHE A 235 -9.34 -6.88 2.64
C PHE A 235 -9.54 -8.37 2.39
N ALA A 236 -10.38 -8.64 1.38
CA ALA A 236 -10.76 -9.94 0.82
C ALA A 236 -11.83 -10.76 1.59
N VAL A 237 -12.91 -11.08 0.86
CA VAL A 237 -13.52 -12.43 0.87
C VAL A 237 -12.72 -13.29 -0.08
#